data_AF-A0A8J2W822-F1
#
_entry.id   AF-A0A8J2W822-F1
#
_cell.length_a   1.000
_cell.length_b   1.000
_cell.length_c   1.000
_cell.angle_alpha   90.00
_cell.angle_beta   90.00
_cell.angle_gamma   90.00
#
_symmetry.space_group_name_H-M   'P 1'
#
loop_
_entity.id
_entity.type
_entity.pdbx_description
1 polymer ?
#
loop_
_entity_poly.entity_id
_entity_poly.type
_entity_poly.pdbx_seq_one_letter_code
_entity_poly.pdbx_strand_id
1 'polypeptide(L)'
;MEDAFKKLERENQNSVDNLVKWMKDSKIVDGTKVTEEKARQLFDDVKDASNVELAKFQEAIGKLASEQKKSIEDFSKTLAAEAPKFLEAAMAAATAAAAAAASTFKEALSKK
;
A
#
# COMPACT_ATOMS: atom_id res chain seq x y z
N MET A 1 9.18 -6.27 8.12
CA MET A 1 8.27 -5.16 7.77
C MET A 1 9.08 -3.99 7.22
N GLU A 2 10.13 -3.56 7.92
CA GLU A 2 11.02 -2.48 7.46
C GLU A 2 11.73 -2.79 6.12
N ASP A 3 12.26 -3.99 5.93
CA ASP A 3 12.86 -4.38 4.64
C ASP A 3 11.87 -4.36 3.48
N ALA A 4 10.63 -4.77 3.75
CA ALA A 4 9.56 -4.74 2.78
C ALA A 4 9.17 -3.30 2.42
N PHE A 5 9.07 -2.44 3.43
CA PHE A 5 8.82 -1.02 3.24
C PHE A 5 9.94 -0.35 2.46
N LYS A 6 11.22 -0.63 2.77
CA LYS A 6 12.37 -0.11 2.01
C LYS A 6 12.36 -0.54 0.55
N LYS A 7 11.88 -1.75 0.24
CA LYS A 7 11.69 -2.18 -1.15
C LYS A 7 10.59 -1.37 -1.83
N LEU A 8 9.46 -1.17 -1.16
CA LEU A 8 8.37 -0.34 -1.68
C LEU A 8 8.81 1.11 -1.91
N GLU A 9 9.59 1.67 -0.98
CA GLU A 9 10.16 3.02 -1.11
C GLU A 9 11.09 3.12 -2.32
N ARG A 10 11.96 2.13 -2.55
CA ARG A 10 12.81 2.08 -3.76
C ARG A 10 12.01 2.04 -5.05
N GLU A 11 10.92 1.27 -5.07
CA GLU A 11 10.02 1.15 -6.22
C GLU A 11 9.02 2.32 -6.31
N ASN A 12 9.14 3.33 -5.43
CA ASN A 12 8.23 4.46 -5.32
C ASN A 12 6.75 4.04 -5.13
N GLN A 13 6.55 2.91 -4.46
CA GLN A 13 5.25 2.31 -4.13
C GLN A 13 4.86 2.54 -2.66
N ASN A 14 5.50 3.47 -1.95
CA ASN A 14 5.23 3.78 -0.53
C ASN A 14 4.13 4.84 -0.32
N SER A 15 3.22 4.98 -1.27
CA SER A 15 2.06 5.87 -1.15
C SER A 15 1.00 5.31 -0.21
N VAL A 16 0.18 6.16 0.38
CA VAL A 16 -0.95 5.80 1.24
C VAL A 16 -1.85 4.75 0.58
N ASP A 17 -2.20 4.95 -0.69
CA ASP A 17 -3.06 4.02 -1.44
C ASP A 17 -2.44 2.62 -1.50
N ASN A 18 -1.13 2.55 -1.76
CA ASN A 18 -0.39 1.30 -1.82
C ASN A 18 -0.19 0.66 -0.45
N LEU A 19 0.13 1.44 0.58
CA LEU A 19 0.27 0.92 1.94
C LEU A 19 -1.07 0.37 2.46
N VAL A 20 -2.17 1.06 2.18
CA VAL A 20 -3.52 0.60 2.53
C VAL A 20 -3.87 -0.69 1.77
N LYS A 21 -3.56 -0.77 0.47
CA LYS A 21 -3.70 -2.02 -0.29
C LYS A 21 -2.83 -3.12 0.28
N TRP A 22 -1.58 -2.86 0.64
CA TRP A 22 -0.68 -3.85 1.23
C TRP A 22 -1.22 -4.38 2.55
N MET A 23 -1.79 -3.52 3.40
CA MET A 23 -2.45 -3.93 4.63
C MET A 23 -3.73 -4.75 4.36
N LYS A 24 -4.47 -4.44 3.30
CA LYS A 24 -5.63 -5.22 2.87
C LYS A 24 -5.23 -6.60 2.35
N ASP A 25 -4.26 -6.68 1.45
CA ASP A 25 -3.69 -7.93 0.94
C ASP A 25 -3.20 -8.81 2.09
N SER A 26 -2.52 -8.19 3.06
CA SER A 26 -2.03 -8.87 4.27
C SER A 26 -3.13 -9.29 5.25
N LYS A 27 -4.42 -9.13 4.93
CA LYS A 27 -5.56 -9.34 5.83
C LYS A 27 -5.43 -8.60 7.18
N ILE A 28 -4.71 -7.49 7.21
CA ILE A 28 -4.69 -6.57 8.34
C ILE A 28 -5.95 -5.71 8.28
N VAL A 29 -6.23 -5.14 7.11
CA VAL A 29 -7.50 -4.46 6.84
C VAL A 29 -8.48 -5.55 6.36
N ASP A 30 -9.17 -6.15 7.31
CA ASP A 30 -10.16 -7.21 7.05
C ASP A 30 -11.47 -6.65 6.45
N GLY A 31 -11.63 -5.32 6.40
CA GLY A 31 -12.86 -4.65 5.95
C GLY A 31 -13.98 -4.70 6.99
N THR A 32 -13.88 -5.57 7.99
CA THR A 32 -14.90 -5.75 9.03
C THR A 32 -14.66 -4.89 10.27
N LYS A 33 -13.46 -5.00 10.88
CA LYS A 33 -13.08 -4.22 12.08
C LYS A 33 -12.24 -2.98 11.75
N VAL A 34 -11.41 -3.12 10.73
CA VAL A 34 -10.58 -2.05 10.19
C VAL A 34 -10.88 -2.00 8.71
N THR A 35 -11.40 -0.87 8.26
CA THR A 35 -11.73 -0.60 6.85
C THR A 35 -10.57 0.13 6.16
N GLU A 36 -10.53 0.07 4.84
CA GLU A 36 -9.56 0.83 4.03
C GLU A 36 -9.67 2.34 4.31
N GLU A 37 -10.88 2.83 4.55
CA GLU A 37 -11.14 4.21 4.92
C GLU A 37 -10.46 4.58 6.24
N LYS A 38 -10.58 3.71 7.26
CA LYS A 38 -9.94 3.97 8.56
C LYS A 38 -8.42 3.86 8.50
N ALA A 39 -7.91 2.92 7.70
CA ALA A 39 -6.49 2.87 7.41
C ALA A 39 -6.02 4.16 6.71
N ARG A 40 -6.75 4.66 5.70
CA ARG A 40 -6.47 5.96 5.06
C ARG A 40 -6.55 7.13 6.03
N GLN A 41 -7.51 7.15 6.95
CA GLN A 41 -7.62 8.20 7.97
C GLN A 41 -6.39 8.27 8.87
N LEU A 42 -5.73 7.14 9.15
CA LEU A 42 -4.46 7.14 9.90
C LEU A 42 -3.32 7.79 9.13
N PHE A 43 -3.45 7.89 7.80
CA PHE A 43 -2.54 8.61 6.92
C PHE A 43 -3.09 9.96 6.45
N ASP A 44 -4.21 10.44 7.00
CA ASP A 44 -4.68 11.80 6.66
C ASP A 44 -3.69 12.87 7.17
N ASP A 45 -2.97 12.54 8.24
CA ASP A 45 -1.95 13.37 8.88
C ASP A 45 -0.54 13.28 8.22
N VAL A 46 -0.38 12.55 7.11
CA VAL A 46 0.87 12.63 6.32
C VAL A 46 0.76 13.73 5.27
N LYS A 47 1.75 14.63 5.27
CA LYS A 47 1.90 15.69 4.27
C LYS A 47 2.02 15.14 2.85
N ASP A 48 2.75 14.03 2.70
CA ASP A 48 3.03 13.40 1.42
C ASP A 48 2.31 12.06 1.31
N ALA A 49 1.08 12.10 0.81
CA ALA A 49 0.29 10.88 0.60
C ALA A 49 0.92 9.93 -0.44
N SER A 50 1.84 10.42 -1.27
CA SER A 50 2.59 9.59 -2.23
C SER A 50 3.90 9.02 -1.66
N ASN A 51 4.42 9.61 -0.57
CA ASN A 51 5.70 9.24 0.03
C ASN A 51 5.56 9.21 1.55
N VAL A 52 4.93 8.15 2.03
CA VAL A 52 4.72 7.98 3.47
C VAL A 52 6.06 7.59 4.11
N GLU A 53 6.34 8.15 5.28
CA GLU A 53 7.51 7.77 6.07
C GLU A 53 7.26 6.45 6.82
N LEU A 54 8.29 5.64 6.96
CA LEU A 54 8.22 4.37 7.70
C LEU A 54 7.70 4.55 9.13
N ALA A 55 8.08 5.64 9.81
CA ALA A 55 7.62 5.97 11.15
C ALA A 55 6.08 6.13 11.20
N LYS A 56 5.51 6.88 10.25
CA LYS A 56 4.06 7.09 10.13
C LYS A 56 3.34 5.78 9.79
N PHE A 57 3.95 4.95 8.95
CA PHE A 57 3.41 3.62 8.64
C PHE A 57 3.41 2.68 9.86
N GLN A 58 4.49 2.67 10.64
CA GLN A 58 4.55 1.92 11.91
C GLN A 58 3.52 2.44 12.92
N GLU A 59 3.35 3.75 13.07
CA GLU A 59 2.31 4.33 13.93
C GLU A 59 0.91 3.89 13.51
N ALA A 60 0.60 3.94 12.21
CA ALA A 60 -0.68 3.50 11.69
C ALA A 60 -0.93 2.02 12.01
N ILE A 61 0.04 1.14 11.75
CA ILE A 61 -0.07 -0.29 12.05
C ILE A 61 -0.17 -0.53 13.55
N GLY A 62 0.54 0.22 14.39
CA GLY A 62 0.45 0.13 15.85
C GLY A 62 -0.94 0.49 16.37
N LYS A 63 -1.56 1.54 15.81
CA LYS A 63 -2.95 1.91 16.11
C LYS A 63 -3.92 0.83 15.65
N LEU A 64 -3.77 0.31 14.43
CA LEU A 64 -4.61 -0.76 13.90
C LEU A 64 -4.48 -2.07 14.67
N ALA A 65 -3.26 -2.44 15.06
CA ALA A 65 -2.97 -3.63 15.86
C ALA A 65 -3.68 -3.52 17.21
N SER A 66 -3.54 -2.36 17.87
CA SER A 66 -4.20 -2.07 19.13
C SER A 66 -5.73 -2.15 19.03
N GLU A 67 -6.34 -1.59 17.98
CA GLU A 67 -7.79 -1.70 17.74
C GLU A 67 -8.25 -3.14 17.52
N GLN A 68 -7.43 -3.97 16.87
CA GLN A 68 -7.76 -5.38 16.62
C GLN A 68 -7.38 -6.32 17.77
N LYS A 69 -6.87 -5.79 18.90
CA LYS A 69 -6.29 -6.57 20.00
C LYS A 69 -5.23 -7.57 19.50
N LYS A 70 -4.47 -7.17 18.48
CA LYS A 70 -3.33 -7.90 17.93
C LYS A 70 -2.04 -7.14 18.23
N SER A 71 -0.91 -7.85 18.14
CA SER A 71 0.40 -7.24 18.32
C SER A 71 0.89 -6.61 17.03
N ILE A 72 1.56 -5.45 17.13
CA ILE A 72 2.22 -4.81 15.99
C ILE A 72 3.25 -5.76 15.33
N GLU A 73 3.81 -6.67 16.12
CA GLU A 73 4.77 -7.68 15.67
C GLU A 73 4.13 -8.75 14.78
N ASP A 74 2.92 -9.22 15.12
CA ASP A 74 2.12 -10.12 14.28
C ASP A 74 1.83 -9.46 12.93
N PHE A 75 1.34 -8.22 12.96
CA PHE A 75 1.07 -7.45 11.75
C PHE A 75 2.34 -7.20 10.94
N SER A 76 3.44 -6.87 11.59
CA SER A 76 4.73 -6.67 10.93
C SER A 76 5.24 -7.96 10.27
N LYS A 77 5.04 -9.12 10.91
CA LYS A 77 5.37 -10.43 10.33
C LYS A 77 4.49 -10.76 9.13
N THR A 78 3.17 -10.55 9.23
CA THR A 78 2.25 -10.78 8.11
C THR A 78 2.55 -9.86 6.93
N LEU A 79 2.73 -8.56 7.18
CA LEU A 79 3.13 -7.60 6.14
C LEU A 79 4.45 -8.01 5.50
N ALA A 80 5.45 -8.39 6.29
CA ALA A 80 6.74 -8.85 5.74
C ALA A 80 6.60 -10.08 4.84
N ALA A 81 5.72 -11.02 5.21
CA ALA A 81 5.46 -12.22 4.44
C ALA A 81 4.69 -11.94 3.14
N GLU A 82 3.76 -10.98 3.18
CA GLU A 82 2.89 -10.63 2.04
C GLU A 82 3.48 -9.52 1.16
N ALA A 83 4.50 -8.82 1.63
CA ALA A 83 5.25 -7.80 0.90
C ALA A 83 5.69 -8.19 -0.51
N PRO A 84 6.32 -9.36 -0.74
CA PRO A 84 6.71 -9.76 -2.09
C PRO A 84 5.50 -9.89 -3.01
N LYS A 85 4.40 -10.49 -2.55
CA LYS A 85 3.16 -10.60 -3.35
C LYS A 85 2.56 -9.24 -3.65
N PHE A 86 2.53 -8.36 -2.64
CA PHE A 86 2.04 -7.01 -2.82
C PHE A 86 2.89 -6.22 -3.82
N LEU A 87 4.22 -6.28 -3.71
CA LEU A 87 5.13 -5.66 -4.68
C LEU A 87 4.88 -6.19 -6.10
N GLU A 88 4.74 -7.51 -6.26
CA GLU A 88 4.47 -8.13 -7.55
C GLU A 88 3.13 -7.66 -8.14
N ALA A 89 2.08 -7.60 -7.31
CA ALA A 89 0.77 -7.08 -7.70
C ALA A 89 0.80 -5.58 -8.04
N ALA A 90 1.54 -4.79 -7.25
CA ALA A 90 1.70 -3.35 -7.46
C ALA A 90 2.47 -3.06 -8.75
N MET A 91 3.55 -3.81 -9.03
CA MET A 91 4.29 -3.73 -10.29
C MET A 91 3.43 -4.16 -11.48
N ALA A 92 2.67 -5.25 -11.35
CA ALA A 92 1.76 -5.71 -12.39
C ALA A 92 0.68 -4.66 -12.69
N ALA A 93 0.11 -4.03 -11.65
CA ALA A 93 -0.86 -2.95 -11.81
C ALA A 93 -0.26 -1.72 -12.48
N ALA A 94 0.95 -1.30 -12.09
CA ALA A 94 1.66 -0.19 -12.71
C ALA A 94 1.97 -0.47 -14.20
N THR A 95 2.42 -1.69 -14.50
CA THR A 95 2.72 -2.13 -15.87
C THR A 95 1.46 -2.18 -16.74
N ALA A 96 0.36 -2.72 -16.19
CA ALA A 96 -0.92 -2.75 -16.87
C ALA A 96 -1.47 -1.35 -17.14
N ALA A 97 -1.35 -0.43 -16.17
CA ALA A 97 -1.74 0.96 -16.34
C ALA A 97 -0.90 1.67 -17.42
N ALA A 98 0.42 1.45 -17.45
CA ALA A 98 1.30 1.99 -18.47
C ALA A 98 0.97 1.46 -19.87
N ALA A 99 0.69 0.15 -20.00
CA ALA A 99 0.27 -0.47 -21.26
C ALA A 99 -1.09 0.08 -21.75
N ALA A 100 -2.05 0.27 -20.85
CA ALA A 100 -3.34 0.87 -21.17
C ALA A 100 -3.22 2.34 -21.61
N ALA A 101 -2.34 3.11 -20.96
CA ALA A 101 -2.04 4.50 -21.32
C ALA A 101 -1.37 4.60 -22.70
N ALA A 102 -0.42 3.72 -23.01
CA ALA A 102 0.23 3.66 -24.32
C ALA A 102 -0.78 3.30 -25.44
N SER A 103 -1.70 2.37 -25.15
CA SER A 103 -2.72 1.93 -26.12
C SER A 103 -3.73 3.03 -26.42
N THR A 104 -4.21 3.74 -25.40
CA THR A 104 -5.12 4.88 -25.55
C THR A 104 -4.47 6.07 -26.24
N PHE A 105 -3.20 6.37 -25.95
CA PHE A 105 -2.46 7.43 -26.63
C PHE A 105 -2.24 7.10 -28.12
N LYS A 106 -1.93 5.84 -28.45
CA LYS A 106 -1.78 5.39 -29.84
C LYS A 106 -3.10 5.46 -30.63
N GLU A 107 -4.21 5.11 -30.00
CA GLU A 107 -5.53 5.18 -30.60
C GLU A 107 -5.98 6.64 -30.80
N ALA A 108 -5.67 7.54 -29.86
CA ALA A 108 -5.97 8.97 -29.97
C ALA A 108 -5.15 9.68 -31.08
N LEU A 109 -3.89 9.27 -31.31
CA LEU A 109 -3.05 9.79 -32.40
C LEU A 109 -3.44 9.26 -33.78
N SER A 110 -4.02 8.05 -33.87
CA SER A 110 -4.40 7.43 -35.14
C SER A 110 -5.77 7.91 -35.67
N LYS A 111 -6.49 8.74 -34.89
CA LYS A 111 -7.82 9.26 -35.22
C LYS A 111 -7.82 10.73 -35.64
N LYS A 112 -6.64 11.31 -35.88
CA LYS A 112 -6.43 12.70 -36.34
C LYS A 112 -5.79 12.71 -37.72
#